data_AF-A7SZU4-F1
#
_entry.id   AF-A7SZU4-F1
#
_cell.length_a   1.000
_cell.length_b   1.000
_cell.length_c   1.000
_cell.angle_alpha   90.00
_cell.angle_beta   90.00
_cell.angle_gamma   90.00
#
_symmetry.space_group_name_H-M   'P 1'
#
loop_
_entity.id
_entity.type
_entity.pdbx_description
1 polymer ?
#
loop_
_entity_poly.entity_id
_entity_poly.type
_entity_poly.pdbx_seq_one_letter_code
_entity_poly.pdbx_strand_id
1 'polypeptide(L)'
;ICKEWSKENFPNPIKDTEMCGRRGVSSWICDPDEVLSYADANTLEEMLRNIEQKTTSGCEHSRKPGYQIAVALMKKIKHHYGISGEELARDFAVHLHDSWGVGHRGCGDGAVFLLSVTDRTMYISTGRVAKEVLTSDQIGIIFDEMKPFLRSEKYGRAV
;
A
#
# COMPACT_ATOMS: atom_id res chain seq x y z
N ILE A 1 -16.44 13.94 -12.18
CA ILE A 1 -15.40 13.21 -12.93
C ILE A 1 -14.40 12.71 -11.89
N CYS A 2 -14.17 11.40 -11.78
CA CYS A 2 -13.16 10.87 -10.85
C CYS A 2 -11.76 11.23 -11.36
N LYS A 3 -10.88 11.71 -10.49
CA LYS A 3 -9.47 11.92 -10.82
C LYS A 3 -8.84 10.56 -11.15
N GLU A 4 -7.96 10.55 -12.15
CA GLU A 4 -7.17 9.37 -12.51
C GLU A 4 -5.73 9.60 -12.10
N TRP A 5 -5.12 8.60 -11.48
CA TRP A 5 -3.77 8.69 -10.95
C TRP A 5 -2.76 7.97 -11.83
N SER A 6 -1.63 8.60 -12.12
CA SER A 6 -0.44 7.92 -12.61
C SER A 6 0.58 7.77 -11.48
N LYS A 7 1.46 6.78 -11.58
CA LYS A 7 2.47 6.49 -10.56
C LYS A 7 3.40 7.67 -10.29
N GLU A 8 3.67 8.49 -11.30
CA GLU A 8 4.54 9.68 -11.19
C GLU A 8 3.90 10.84 -10.42
N ASN A 9 2.57 10.91 -10.39
CA ASN A 9 1.82 12.02 -9.79
C ASN A 9 1.04 11.60 -8.52
N PHE A 10 1.19 10.36 -8.08
CA PHE A 10 0.57 9.88 -6.86
C PHE A 10 1.33 10.42 -5.65
N PRO A 11 0.65 11.03 -4.65
CA PRO A 11 1.34 11.77 -3.60
C PRO A 11 2.12 10.82 -2.67
N ASN A 12 3.20 11.32 -2.07
CA ASN A 12 4.00 10.57 -1.12
C ASN A 12 3.47 10.78 0.31
N PRO A 13 3.12 9.74 1.09
CA PRO A 13 2.44 9.88 2.38
C PRO A 13 3.33 10.45 3.50
N ILE A 14 4.63 10.55 3.28
CA ILE A 14 5.58 11.17 4.21
C ILE A 14 5.77 12.65 3.88
N LYS A 15 5.81 13.00 2.58
CA LYS A 15 6.14 14.36 2.11
C LYS A 15 4.89 15.21 1.81
N ASP A 16 3.87 14.59 1.25
CA ASP A 16 2.66 15.20 0.70
C ASP A 16 1.44 14.87 1.57
N THR A 17 1.59 15.00 2.89
CA THR A 17 0.64 14.50 3.90
C THR A 17 -0.79 15.01 3.70
N GLU A 18 -0.97 16.28 3.34
CA GLU A 18 -2.28 16.85 3.02
C GLU A 18 -2.88 16.21 1.76
N MET A 19 -2.09 16.09 0.67
CA MET A 19 -2.57 15.50 -0.59
C MET A 19 -2.91 14.02 -0.44
N CYS A 20 -2.23 13.29 0.45
CA CYS A 20 -2.53 11.89 0.78
C CYS A 20 -3.74 11.72 1.72
N GLY A 21 -4.45 12.79 2.08
CA GLY A 21 -5.61 12.72 2.99
C GLY A 21 -5.25 12.57 4.47
N ARG A 22 -3.99 12.86 4.85
CA ARG A 22 -3.46 12.63 6.22
C ARG A 22 -3.43 13.89 7.09
N ARG A 23 -3.85 15.05 6.58
CA ARG A 23 -4.06 16.30 7.36
C ARG A 23 -2.81 16.75 8.11
N GLY A 24 -1.68 16.78 7.41
CA GLY A 24 -0.40 17.21 7.97
C GLY A 24 0.39 16.11 8.68
N VAL A 25 -0.21 14.93 8.91
CA VAL A 25 0.42 13.83 9.64
C VAL A 25 1.19 12.92 8.69
N SER A 26 2.48 12.72 8.96
CA SER A 26 3.32 11.75 8.25
C SER A 26 2.90 10.32 8.60
N SER A 27 2.78 9.45 7.59
CA SER A 27 2.28 8.08 7.77
C SER A 27 2.76 7.16 6.63
N TRP A 28 2.37 5.89 6.68
CA TRP A 28 2.60 4.93 5.59
C TRP A 28 1.36 4.74 4.69
N ILE A 29 0.33 5.60 4.83
CA ILE A 29 -0.92 5.49 4.09
C ILE A 29 -1.11 6.73 3.21
N CYS A 30 -1.37 6.50 1.93
CA CYS A 30 -1.82 7.54 1.01
C CYS A 30 -3.19 7.19 0.43
N ASP A 31 -4.18 8.03 0.72
CA ASP A 31 -5.56 7.89 0.25
C ASP A 31 -6.11 9.25 -0.21
N PRO A 32 -5.63 9.78 -1.36
CA PRO A 32 -6.01 11.09 -1.85
C PRO A 32 -7.47 11.18 -2.34
N ASP A 33 -8.16 10.05 -2.49
CA ASP A 33 -9.54 9.98 -2.98
C ASP A 33 -10.56 9.67 -1.87
N GLU A 34 -10.11 9.60 -0.60
CA GLU A 34 -10.92 9.30 0.58
C GLU A 34 -11.70 7.98 0.42
N VAL A 35 -11.00 6.91 0.03
CA VAL A 35 -11.52 5.53 0.00
C VAL A 35 -11.84 5.05 1.41
N LEU A 36 -11.02 5.43 2.39
CA LEU A 36 -11.21 5.19 3.81
C LEU A 36 -11.73 6.45 4.52
N SER A 37 -12.44 6.22 5.63
CA SER A 37 -12.64 7.30 6.58
C SER A 37 -11.31 7.67 7.26
N TYR A 38 -11.18 8.91 7.72
CA TYR A 38 -9.99 9.36 8.45
C TYR A 38 -9.73 8.51 9.71
N ALA A 39 -10.79 8.02 10.36
CA ALA A 39 -10.70 7.15 11.53
C ALA A 39 -10.17 5.75 11.17
N ASP A 40 -10.65 5.16 10.08
CA ASP A 40 -10.15 3.87 9.58
C ASP A 40 -8.69 3.97 9.17
N ALA A 41 -8.30 5.05 8.47
CA ALA A 41 -6.91 5.31 8.09
C ALA A 41 -5.99 5.45 9.31
N ASN A 42 -6.46 6.05 10.41
CA ASN A 42 -5.68 6.14 11.64
C ASN A 42 -5.57 4.78 12.35
N THR A 43 -6.64 3.99 12.36
CA THR A 43 -6.62 2.63 12.90
C THR A 43 -5.65 1.75 12.12
N LEU A 44 -5.66 1.85 10.79
CA LEU A 44 -4.73 1.13 9.92
C LEU A 44 -3.27 1.55 10.18
N GLU A 45 -2.99 2.85 10.31
CA GLU A 45 -1.65 3.35 10.62
C GLU A 45 -1.11 2.77 11.93
N GLU A 46 -1.95 2.65 12.97
CA GLU A 46 -1.58 1.99 14.22
C GLU A 46 -1.25 0.50 14.02
N MET A 47 -2.00 -0.21 13.17
CA MET A 47 -1.70 -1.61 12.82
C MET A 47 -0.36 -1.73 12.09
N LEU A 48 -0.09 -0.87 11.10
CA LEU A 48 1.18 -0.86 10.34
C LEU A 48 2.37 -0.59 11.28
N ARG A 49 2.24 0.37 12.19
CA ARG A 49 3.27 0.64 13.23
C ARG A 49 3.48 -0.54 14.17
N ASN A 50 2.40 -1.22 14.55
CA ASN A 50 2.51 -2.42 15.38
C ASN A 50 3.27 -3.53 14.66
N ILE A 51 3.05 -3.73 13.36
CA ILE A 51 3.82 -4.69 12.56
C ILE A 51 5.30 -4.30 12.59
N GLU A 52 5.63 -3.05 12.30
CA GLU A 52 7.02 -2.57 12.29
C GLU A 52 7.70 -2.71 13.67
N GLN A 53 6.98 -2.51 14.76
CA GLN A 53 7.54 -2.55 16.12
C GLN A 53 7.59 -3.94 16.76
N LYS A 54 6.65 -4.83 16.39
CA LYS A 54 6.45 -6.13 17.08
C LYS A 54 6.90 -7.33 16.25
N THR A 55 7.22 -7.14 14.98
CA THR A 55 7.82 -8.19 14.15
C THR A 55 9.34 -8.06 14.13
N THR A 56 10.02 -9.00 13.48
CA THR A 56 11.47 -8.96 13.29
C THR A 56 11.78 -9.37 11.87
N SER A 57 12.33 -8.44 11.09
CA SER A 57 12.74 -8.70 9.71
C SER A 57 14.16 -9.26 9.61
N GLY A 58 14.92 -9.24 10.71
CA GLY A 58 16.33 -9.66 10.73
C GLY A 58 17.31 -8.61 10.19
N CYS A 59 16.88 -7.37 9.98
CA CYS A 59 17.73 -6.31 9.47
C CYS A 59 18.68 -5.76 10.56
N GLU A 60 19.98 -5.98 10.40
CA GLU A 60 21.00 -5.72 11.44
C GLU A 60 21.35 -4.24 11.64
N HIS A 61 21.06 -3.40 10.64
CA HIS A 61 21.41 -1.97 10.65
C HIS A 61 20.39 -1.08 11.36
N SER A 62 19.33 -1.67 11.93
CA SER A 62 18.27 -0.99 12.65
C SER A 62 18.14 -1.57 14.06
N ARG A 63 17.68 -0.77 15.04
CA ARG A 63 17.64 -1.15 16.47
C ARG A 63 16.50 -2.13 16.81
N LYS A 64 16.31 -3.18 15.99
CA LYS A 64 15.17 -4.12 15.88
C LYS A 64 14.10 -3.70 14.86
N PRO A 65 14.40 -3.77 13.56
CA PRO A 65 13.41 -3.52 12.52
C PRO A 65 12.43 -4.69 12.42
N GLY A 66 11.14 -4.40 12.51
CA GLY A 66 10.12 -5.24 11.89
C GLY A 66 9.94 -4.88 10.41
N TYR A 67 8.90 -5.44 9.80
CA TYR A 67 8.53 -5.13 8.42
C TYR A 67 7.88 -3.76 8.31
N GLN A 68 8.21 -3.00 7.26
CA GLN A 68 7.54 -1.75 6.93
C GLN A 68 6.53 -1.98 5.81
N ILE A 69 5.28 -1.59 6.03
CA ILE A 69 4.21 -1.77 5.06
C ILE A 69 3.59 -0.42 4.77
N ALA A 70 3.49 -0.05 3.50
CA ALA A 70 2.77 1.13 3.04
C ALA A 70 1.53 0.77 2.22
N VAL A 71 0.56 1.68 2.22
CA VAL A 71 -0.76 1.47 1.62
C VAL A 71 -1.08 2.64 0.69
N ALA A 72 -1.39 2.33 -0.56
CA ALA A 72 -1.78 3.27 -1.61
C ALA A 72 -3.22 2.98 -2.05
N LEU A 73 -4.15 3.87 -1.72
CA LEU A 73 -5.56 3.73 -2.04
C LEU A 73 -5.97 4.80 -3.05
N MET A 74 -6.73 4.42 -4.06
CA MET A 74 -7.26 5.35 -5.02
C MET A 74 -8.58 4.85 -5.60
N LYS A 75 -9.34 5.76 -6.18
CA LYS A 75 -10.53 5.40 -6.95
C LYS A 75 -10.15 4.82 -8.29
N LYS A 76 -9.23 5.46 -9.04
CA LYS A 76 -8.95 5.08 -10.42
C LYS A 76 -7.50 5.32 -10.83
N ILE A 77 -6.90 4.33 -11.49
CA ILE A 77 -5.61 4.40 -12.15
C ILE A 77 -5.81 4.95 -13.56
N LYS A 78 -4.88 5.81 -13.98
CA LYS A 78 -4.80 6.30 -15.36
C LYS A 78 -4.45 5.13 -16.27
N HIS A 79 -5.39 4.72 -17.11
CA HIS A 79 -5.23 3.56 -17.97
C HIS A 79 -4.33 3.87 -19.17
N HIS A 80 -3.52 2.88 -19.57
CA HIS A 80 -2.73 2.91 -20.79
C HIS A 80 -3.21 1.84 -21.76
N TYR A 81 -3.52 2.24 -23.00
CA TYR A 81 -4.06 1.31 -23.99
C TYR A 81 -3.08 0.17 -24.26
N GLY A 82 -3.58 -1.07 -24.26
CA GLY A 82 -2.78 -2.27 -24.49
C GLY A 82 -2.06 -2.85 -23.27
N ILE A 83 -2.21 -2.25 -22.08
CA ILE A 83 -1.67 -2.79 -20.82
C ILE A 83 -2.84 -3.29 -19.96
N SER A 84 -2.70 -4.47 -19.36
CA SER A 84 -3.72 -5.01 -18.46
C SER A 84 -3.78 -4.24 -17.14
N GLY A 85 -4.94 -4.24 -16.47
CA GLY A 85 -5.10 -3.60 -15.16
C GLY A 85 -4.21 -4.20 -14.06
N GLU A 86 -3.89 -5.50 -14.15
CA GLU A 86 -2.97 -6.18 -13.25
C GLU A 86 -1.53 -5.71 -13.47
N GLU A 87 -1.10 -5.63 -14.72
CA GLU A 87 0.23 -5.15 -15.07
C GLU A 87 0.43 -3.68 -14.70
N LEU A 88 -0.59 -2.84 -14.89
CA LEU A 88 -0.60 -1.45 -14.42
C LEU A 88 -0.47 -1.37 -12.89
N ALA A 89 -1.28 -2.14 -12.15
CA ALA A 89 -1.23 -2.14 -10.68
C ALA A 89 0.13 -2.60 -10.15
N ARG A 90 0.73 -3.62 -10.77
CA ARG A 90 2.09 -4.08 -10.46
C ARG A 90 3.13 -2.98 -10.65
N ASP A 91 3.20 -2.41 -11.85
CA ASP A 91 4.17 -1.37 -12.20
C ASP A 91 4.02 -0.13 -11.30
N PHE A 92 2.79 0.24 -10.98
CA PHE A 92 2.47 1.32 -10.06
C PHE A 92 2.98 1.02 -8.64
N ALA A 93 2.62 -0.14 -8.07
CA ALA A 93 3.01 -0.50 -6.70
C ALA A 93 4.53 -0.66 -6.56
N VAL A 94 5.22 -1.19 -7.57
CA VAL A 94 6.69 -1.27 -7.59
C VAL A 94 7.31 0.13 -7.60
N HIS A 95 6.80 1.04 -8.44
CA HIS A 95 7.27 2.42 -8.47
C HIS A 95 7.07 3.13 -7.12
N LEU A 96 5.94 2.95 -6.46
CA LEU A 96 5.70 3.53 -5.14
C LEU A 96 6.64 2.95 -4.09
N HIS A 97 6.87 1.63 -4.13
CA HIS A 97 7.80 0.97 -3.21
C HIS A 97 9.19 1.63 -3.25
N ASP A 98 9.72 1.82 -4.45
CA ASP A 98 11.04 2.43 -4.63
C ASP A 98 11.05 3.93 -4.31
N SER A 99 10.06 4.69 -4.80
CA SER A 99 10.03 6.15 -4.66
C SER A 99 9.69 6.61 -3.25
N TRP A 100 8.90 5.85 -2.50
CA TRP A 100 8.62 6.11 -1.09
C TRP A 100 9.71 5.55 -0.17
N GLY A 101 10.56 4.65 -0.68
CA GLY A 101 11.64 4.03 0.09
C GLY A 101 11.10 3.15 1.22
N VAL A 102 10.09 2.34 0.93
CA VAL A 102 9.45 1.47 1.94
C VAL A 102 10.40 0.32 2.27
N GLY A 103 10.67 0.12 3.55
CA GLY A 103 11.66 -0.84 4.03
C GLY A 103 12.95 -0.16 4.50
N HIS A 104 13.65 -0.85 5.39
CA HIS A 104 14.93 -0.41 5.89
C HIS A 104 16.00 -0.56 4.80
N ARG A 105 16.91 0.42 4.75
CA ARG A 105 17.95 0.51 3.72
C ARG A 105 18.77 -0.78 3.64
N GLY A 106 18.74 -1.43 2.48
CA GLY A 106 19.50 -2.65 2.20
C GLY A 106 18.89 -3.94 2.76
N CYS A 107 17.74 -3.85 3.42
CA CYS A 107 17.15 -4.99 4.13
C CYS A 107 16.06 -5.69 3.33
N GLY A 108 15.34 -4.97 2.46
CA GLY A 108 14.29 -5.57 1.62
C GLY A 108 13.12 -6.12 2.44
N ASP A 109 12.84 -5.50 3.59
CA ASP A 109 11.77 -5.81 4.53
C ASP A 109 10.55 -4.87 4.37
N GLY A 110 10.49 -4.19 3.23
CA GLY A 110 9.36 -3.34 2.83
C GLY A 110 8.28 -4.11 2.06
N ALA A 111 7.04 -3.63 2.16
CA ALA A 111 5.96 -4.00 1.27
C ALA A 111 5.05 -2.80 0.96
N VAL A 112 4.47 -2.75 -0.24
CA VAL A 112 3.46 -1.76 -0.63
C VAL A 112 2.22 -2.46 -1.12
N PHE A 113 1.11 -2.24 -0.44
CA PHE A 113 -0.21 -2.64 -0.89
C PHE A 113 -0.86 -1.50 -1.68
N LEU A 114 -1.33 -1.79 -2.88
CA LEU A 114 -2.06 -0.86 -3.74
C LEU A 114 -3.47 -1.39 -4.00
N LEU A 115 -4.47 -0.51 -3.90
CA LEU A 115 -5.86 -0.79 -4.24
C LEU A 115 -6.45 0.34 -5.10
N SER A 116 -6.96 -0.03 -6.27
CA SER A 116 -7.85 0.84 -7.06
C SER A 116 -9.26 0.29 -7.08
N VAL A 117 -10.19 0.97 -6.40
CA VAL A 117 -11.54 0.44 -6.16
C VAL A 117 -12.44 0.46 -7.40
N THR A 118 -12.27 1.44 -8.30
CA THR A 118 -13.07 1.50 -9.55
C THR A 118 -12.55 0.51 -10.58
N ASP A 119 -11.23 0.35 -10.69
CA ASP A 119 -10.61 -0.59 -11.62
C ASP A 119 -10.67 -2.04 -11.12
N ARG A 120 -11.06 -2.24 -9.84
CA ARG A 120 -11.13 -3.53 -9.16
C ARG A 120 -9.83 -4.31 -9.24
N THR A 121 -8.71 -3.59 -9.16
CA THR A 121 -7.36 -4.16 -9.19
C THR A 121 -6.64 -3.83 -7.91
N MET A 122 -5.80 -4.77 -7.47
CA MET A 122 -4.96 -4.62 -6.30
C MET A 122 -3.65 -5.38 -6.52
N TYR A 123 -2.60 -4.91 -5.86
CA TYR A 123 -1.28 -5.52 -5.95
C TYR A 123 -0.50 -5.33 -4.66
N ILE A 124 0.36 -6.30 -4.31
CA ILE A 124 1.31 -6.16 -3.22
C ILE A 124 2.72 -6.28 -3.79
N SER A 125 3.48 -5.18 -3.72
CA SER A 125 4.92 -5.18 -4.00
C SER A 125 5.66 -5.56 -2.73
N THR A 126 6.57 -6.52 -2.79
CA THR A 126 7.34 -7.02 -1.63
C THR A 126 8.83 -6.94 -1.88
N GLY A 127 9.59 -6.46 -0.89
CA GLY A 127 11.04 -6.58 -0.87
C GLY A 127 11.47 -8.03 -0.69
N ARG A 128 12.76 -8.31 -0.92
CA ARG A 128 13.30 -9.68 -0.92
C ARG A 128 12.97 -10.45 0.37
N VAL A 129 13.19 -9.85 1.54
CA VAL A 129 12.95 -10.48 2.85
C VAL A 129 11.46 -10.51 3.17
N ALA A 130 10.70 -9.47 2.83
CA ALA A 130 9.25 -9.48 2.98
C ALA A 130 8.58 -10.61 2.17
N LYS A 131 9.10 -10.92 0.98
CA LYS A 131 8.60 -11.99 0.10
C LYS A 131 8.76 -13.40 0.69
N GLU A 132 9.72 -13.61 1.59
CA GLU A 132 9.92 -14.90 2.27
C GLU A 132 8.77 -15.22 3.25
N VAL A 133 8.11 -14.17 3.78
CA VAL A 133 6.97 -14.29 4.71
C VAL A 133 5.64 -14.00 4.04
N LEU A 134 5.62 -13.14 3.02
CA LEU A 134 4.46 -12.76 2.23
C LEU A 134 4.61 -13.30 0.80
N THR A 135 4.55 -14.63 0.68
CA THR A 135 4.67 -15.33 -0.61
C THR A 135 3.48 -15.04 -1.52
N SER A 136 3.62 -15.35 -2.81
CA SER A 136 2.54 -15.18 -3.79
C SER A 136 1.26 -15.94 -3.39
N ASP A 137 1.40 -17.13 -2.79
CA ASP A 137 0.25 -17.93 -2.33
C ASP A 137 -0.45 -17.25 -1.15
N GLN A 138 0.30 -16.72 -0.18
CA GLN A 138 -0.27 -15.98 0.95
C GLN A 138 -0.94 -14.68 0.50
N ILE A 139 -0.35 -13.95 -0.46
CA ILE A 139 -0.97 -12.78 -1.07
C ILE A 139 -2.28 -13.16 -1.76
N GLY A 140 -2.33 -14.30 -2.46
CA GLY A 140 -3.54 -14.82 -3.07
C GLY A 140 -4.66 -15.07 -2.05
N ILE A 141 -4.32 -15.70 -0.92
CA ILE A 141 -5.26 -15.94 0.20
C ILE A 141 -5.77 -14.61 0.77
N ILE A 142 -4.88 -13.66 1.04
CA ILE A 142 -5.24 -12.32 1.52
C ILE A 142 -6.24 -11.67 0.55
N PHE A 143 -5.95 -11.68 -0.75
CA PHE A 143 -6.86 -11.10 -1.75
C PHE A 143 -8.22 -11.80 -1.78
N ASP A 144 -8.28 -13.12 -1.59
CA ASP A 144 -9.54 -13.86 -1.51
C ASP A 144 -10.36 -13.47 -0.29
N GLU A 145 -9.72 -13.24 0.86
CA GLU A 145 -10.38 -12.76 2.08
C GLU A 145 -10.90 -11.32 1.95
N MET A 146 -10.20 -10.48 1.19
CA MET A 146 -10.59 -9.08 0.96
C MET A 146 -11.80 -8.94 0.01
N LYS A 147 -11.87 -9.79 -1.03
CA LYS A 147 -12.85 -9.67 -2.12
C LYS A 147 -14.31 -9.50 -1.67
N PRO A 148 -14.85 -10.24 -0.68
CA PRO A 148 -16.22 -10.06 -0.21
C PRO A 148 -16.51 -8.66 0.35
N PHE A 149 -15.55 -8.08 1.07
CA PHE A 149 -15.68 -6.73 1.65
C PHE A 149 -15.59 -5.66 0.56
N LEU A 150 -14.65 -5.82 -0.39
CA LEU A 150 -14.53 -4.93 -1.55
C LEU A 150 -15.80 -4.91 -2.41
N ARG A 151 -16.42 -6.08 -2.67
CA ARG A 151 -17.68 -6.20 -3.41
C ARG A 151 -18.86 -5.52 -2.71
N SER A 152 -18.80 -5.43 -1.38
CA SER A 152 -19.82 -4.77 -0.56
C SER A 152 -19.46 -3.33 -0.21
N GLU A 153 -18.40 -2.78 -0.83
CA GLU A 153 -17.87 -1.43 -0.61
C GLU A 153 -17.49 -1.13 0.86
N LYS A 154 -17.15 -2.18 1.63
CA LYS A 154 -16.70 -2.09 3.02
C LYS A 154 -15.18 -1.93 3.07
N TYR A 155 -14.66 -0.85 2.48
CA TYR A 155 -13.21 -0.70 2.24
C TYR A 155 -12.38 -0.69 3.53
N GLY A 156 -12.81 -0.01 4.59
CA GLY A 156 -12.10 -0.01 5.88
C GLY A 156 -12.07 -1.35 6.62
N ARG A 157 -12.89 -2.32 6.18
CA ARG A 157 -12.80 -3.72 6.65
C ARG A 157 -11.99 -4.61 5.71
N ALA A 158 -11.88 -4.20 4.45
CA ALA A 158 -11.14 -4.95 3.44
C ALA A 158 -9.63 -4.70 3.54
N VAL A 159 -9.24 -3.44 3.75
CA VAL A 159 -7.85 -2.98 3.89
C VAL A 159 -7.42 -3.11 5.34
#